data_AF-A0A843E1R8-F1
#
_entry.id   AF-A0A843E1R8-F1
#
_cell.length_a   1.000
_cell.length_b   1.000
_cell.length_c   1.000
_cell.angle_alpha   90.00
_cell.angle_beta   90.00
_cell.angle_gamma   90.00
#
_symmetry.space_group_name_H-M   'P 1'
#
loop_
_entity.id
_entity.type
_entity.pdbx_description
1 polymer ?
#
loop_
_entity_poly.entity_id
_entity_poly.type
_entity_poly.pdbx_seq_one_letter_code
_entity_poly.pdbx_strand_id
1 'polypeptide(L)'
;KLLNWMDGTRIVRKFPEFVFIFAMMIAFFYAMCAEAVGISAIVGAFLAGVCVNRVDLKHSMDIKLGAEYLYIIFASIFFVSLGIIADLRYLQPDMMLFIVVLCVVALATKILGCGLPAKCMGMTWKESMMIGVGMTPRGEVAMIVGLIALNHFKEMAAATADPARSAELLALGNELFIAIVVVSLVTTIIVPLIFNGIFFRKERKEAQACAAEIRTHT
;
A
#
# COMPACT_ATOMS: atom_id res chain seq x y z
N LYS A 1 -3.55 -18.08 19.32
CA LYS A 1 -3.90 -18.97 20.46
C LYS A 1 -4.99 -18.38 21.37
N LEU A 2 -4.89 -17.12 21.80
CA LEU A 2 -5.92 -16.46 22.62
C LEU A 2 -7.27 -16.33 21.88
N LEU A 3 -7.30 -15.82 20.64
CA LEU A 3 -8.54 -15.71 19.86
C LEU A 3 -9.18 -17.08 19.57
N ASN A 4 -8.40 -18.11 19.25
CA ASN A 4 -8.93 -19.48 19.06
C ASN A 4 -9.52 -20.07 20.35
N TRP A 5 -8.96 -19.72 21.51
CA TRP A 5 -9.53 -20.12 22.80
C TRP A 5 -10.84 -19.37 23.07
N MET A 6 -10.92 -18.09 22.73
CA MET A 6 -12.14 -17.28 22.82
C MET A 6 -13.24 -17.75 21.86
N ASP A 7 -12.90 -18.26 20.67
CA ASP A 7 -13.85 -18.86 19.71
C ASP A 7 -14.59 -20.08 20.29
N GLY A 8 -13.97 -20.79 21.24
CA GLY A 8 -14.56 -21.96 21.91
C GLY A 8 -15.58 -21.63 23.00
N THR A 9 -15.63 -20.38 23.47
CA THR A 9 -16.51 -19.98 24.59
C THR A 9 -17.99 -19.88 24.16
N ARG A 10 -18.91 -20.22 25.08
CA ARG A 10 -20.39 -20.17 24.84
C ARG A 10 -20.90 -18.80 24.36
N ILE A 11 -20.15 -17.73 24.64
CA ILE A 11 -20.47 -16.35 24.26
C ILE A 11 -20.35 -16.14 22.75
N VAL A 12 -19.30 -16.68 22.14
CA VAL A 12 -19.02 -16.49 20.70
C VAL A 12 -19.99 -17.29 19.83
N ARG A 13 -20.46 -18.45 20.31
CA ARG A 13 -21.56 -19.19 19.66
C ARG A 13 -22.89 -18.44 19.63
N LYS A 14 -23.09 -17.46 20.51
CA LYS A 14 -24.30 -16.63 20.57
C LYS A 14 -24.13 -15.28 19.84
N PHE A 15 -22.89 -14.76 19.79
CA PHE A 15 -22.54 -13.51 19.11
C PHE A 15 -21.26 -13.70 18.26
N PRO A 16 -21.38 -14.10 16.98
CA PRO A 16 -20.23 -14.35 16.11
C PRO A 16 -19.43 -13.08 15.78
N GLU A 17 -20.02 -11.89 15.98
CA GLU A 17 -19.43 -10.55 15.81
C GLU A 17 -18.33 -10.23 16.85
N PHE A 18 -18.37 -10.89 18.02
CA PHE A 18 -17.53 -10.51 19.17
C PHE A 18 -16.03 -10.61 18.87
N VAL A 19 -15.64 -11.63 18.10
CA VAL A 19 -14.23 -11.84 17.74
C VAL A 19 -13.73 -10.75 16.79
N PHE A 20 -14.58 -10.26 15.88
CA PHE A 20 -14.24 -9.14 15.00
C PHE A 20 -14.06 -7.83 15.79
N ILE A 21 -14.98 -7.53 16.71
CA ILE A 21 -14.87 -6.37 17.60
C ILE A 21 -13.59 -6.45 18.44
N PHE A 22 -13.27 -7.63 18.97
CA PHE A 22 -12.04 -7.83 19.74
C PHE A 22 -10.78 -7.63 18.88
N ALA A 23 -10.77 -8.10 17.63
CA ALA A 23 -9.68 -7.84 16.70
C ALA A 23 -9.50 -6.34 16.42
N MET A 24 -10.60 -5.60 16.24
CA MET A 24 -10.57 -4.15 16.09
C MET A 24 -10.05 -3.44 17.34
N MET A 25 -10.46 -3.87 18.54
CA MET A 25 -9.90 -3.34 19.79
C MET A 25 -8.38 -3.53 19.87
N ILE A 26 -7.88 -4.71 19.49
CA ILE A 26 -6.42 -4.94 19.44
C ILE A 26 -5.75 -4.02 18.43
N ALA A 27 -6.36 -3.82 17.25
CA ALA A 27 -5.82 -2.93 16.23
C ALA A 27 -5.69 -1.48 16.73
N PHE A 28 -6.73 -0.94 17.37
CA PHE A 28 -6.70 0.39 17.97
C PHE A 28 -5.74 0.48 19.14
N PHE A 29 -5.67 -0.55 19.98
CA PHE A 29 -4.72 -0.59 21.09
C PHE A 29 -3.26 -0.51 20.60
N TYR A 30 -2.90 -1.30 19.59
CA TYR A 30 -1.56 -1.23 18.98
C TYR A 30 -1.30 0.10 18.28
N ALA A 31 -2.30 0.70 17.63
CA ALA A 31 -2.18 2.02 17.03
C ALA A 31 -1.88 3.09 18.10
N MET A 32 -2.61 3.07 19.22
CA MET A 32 -2.34 3.95 20.37
C MET A 32 -0.95 3.73 20.97
N CYS A 33 -0.52 2.48 21.13
CA CYS A 33 0.83 2.18 21.60
C CYS A 33 1.91 2.69 20.63
N ALA A 34 1.68 2.59 19.31
CA ALA A 34 2.62 3.11 18.32
C ALA A 34 2.77 4.63 18.42
N GLU A 35 1.66 5.36 18.55
CA GLU A 35 1.69 6.82 18.76
C GLU A 35 2.39 7.20 20.07
N ALA A 36 2.16 6.45 21.16
CA ALA A 36 2.83 6.69 22.44
C ALA A 36 4.36 6.52 22.38
N VAL A 37 4.86 5.69 21.45
CA VAL A 37 6.30 5.47 21.21
C VAL A 37 6.86 6.46 20.16
N GLY A 38 6.01 7.30 19.55
CA GLY A 38 6.40 8.26 18.52
C GLY A 38 6.51 7.68 17.11
N ILE A 39 5.89 6.51 16.86
CA ILE A 39 5.81 5.87 15.55
C ILE A 39 4.41 6.15 14.95
N SER A 40 4.30 6.15 13.62
CA SER A 40 3.00 6.28 12.94
C SER A 40 2.02 5.17 13.36
N ALA A 41 0.79 5.56 13.71
CA ALA A 41 -0.31 4.67 14.10
C ALA A 41 -0.56 3.51 13.12
N ILE A 42 -0.32 3.74 11.82
CA ILE A 42 -0.52 2.74 10.76
C ILE A 42 0.41 1.55 10.92
N VAL A 43 1.64 1.77 11.39
CA VAL A 43 2.60 0.70 11.67
C VAL A 43 2.09 -0.16 12.82
N GLY A 44 1.50 0.45 13.85
CA GLY A 44 0.87 -0.27 14.96
C GLY A 44 -0.32 -1.11 14.51
N ALA A 45 -1.25 -0.52 13.75
CA ALA A 45 -2.41 -1.23 13.20
C ALA A 45 -1.99 -2.39 12.28
N PHE A 46 -0.96 -2.19 11.44
CA PHE A 46 -0.41 -3.25 10.60
C PHE A 46 0.15 -4.41 11.42
N LEU A 47 0.91 -4.11 12.47
CA LEU A 47 1.47 -5.13 13.37
C LEU A 47 0.37 -5.94 14.07
N ALA A 48 -0.69 -5.27 14.55
CA ALA A 48 -1.85 -5.95 15.11
C ALA A 48 -2.52 -6.89 14.10
N GLY A 49 -2.71 -6.45 12.85
CA GLY A 49 -3.27 -7.28 11.78
C GLY A 49 -2.42 -8.53 11.50
N VAL A 50 -1.09 -8.39 11.46
CA VAL A 50 -0.15 -9.52 11.29
C VAL A 50 -0.26 -10.51 12.46
N CYS A 51 -0.41 -10.01 13.70
CA CYS A 51 -0.61 -10.85 14.88
C CYS A 51 -1.94 -11.65 14.82
N VAL A 52 -2.99 -11.07 14.23
CA VAL A 52 -4.33 -11.70 14.11
C VAL A 52 -4.44 -12.62 12.89
N ASN A 53 -3.55 -12.50 11.90
CA ASN A 53 -3.60 -13.25 10.64
C ASN A 53 -3.62 -14.79 10.82
N ARG A 54 -2.96 -15.33 11.85
CA ARG A 54 -2.83 -16.79 12.10
C ARG A 54 -3.99 -17.41 12.92
N VAL A 55 -5.15 -16.76 12.96
CA VAL A 55 -6.30 -17.20 13.75
C VAL A 55 -7.29 -17.94 12.84
N ASP A 56 -7.21 -19.28 12.84
CA ASP A 56 -8.20 -20.13 12.18
C ASP A 56 -9.47 -20.25 13.04
N LEU A 57 -10.48 -19.46 12.70
CA LEU A 57 -11.78 -19.47 13.36
C LEU A 57 -12.66 -20.60 12.78
N LYS A 58 -13.34 -21.34 13.64
CA LYS A 58 -14.22 -22.46 13.23
C LYS A 58 -15.71 -22.14 13.43
N HIS A 59 -16.05 -21.21 14.31
CA HIS A 59 -17.45 -20.91 14.67
C HIS A 59 -17.83 -19.43 14.57
N SER A 60 -16.87 -18.51 14.64
CA SER A 60 -17.09 -17.08 14.45
C SER A 60 -17.23 -16.66 12.99
N MET A 61 -17.78 -15.46 12.78
CA MET A 61 -17.71 -14.79 11.47
C MET A 61 -16.23 -14.59 11.09
N ASP A 62 -15.90 -14.83 9.82
CA ASP A 62 -14.53 -14.66 9.34
C ASP A 62 -14.12 -13.19 9.50
N ILE A 63 -13.12 -12.94 10.34
CA ILE A 63 -12.53 -11.60 10.56
C ILE A 63 -12.13 -10.99 9.22
N LYS A 64 -11.69 -11.82 8.26
CA LYS A 64 -11.26 -11.36 6.94
C LYS A 64 -12.41 -10.73 6.16
N LEU A 65 -13.60 -11.33 6.23
CA LEU A 65 -14.77 -10.81 5.53
C LEU A 65 -15.19 -9.45 6.08
N GLY A 66 -15.25 -9.32 7.42
CA GLY A 66 -15.53 -8.03 8.06
C GLY A 66 -14.48 -6.97 7.72
N ALA A 67 -13.20 -7.35 7.71
CA ALA A 67 -12.10 -6.45 7.37
C ALA A 67 -12.13 -6.02 5.90
N GLU A 68 -12.59 -6.87 4.97
CA GLU A 68 -12.72 -6.54 3.55
C GLU A 68 -13.76 -5.43 3.32
N TYR A 69 -14.92 -5.51 3.97
CA TYR A 69 -15.93 -4.44 3.88
C TYR A 69 -15.40 -3.11 4.42
N LEU A 70 -14.69 -3.14 5.56
CA LEU A 70 -14.05 -1.94 6.10
C LEU A 70 -12.99 -1.40 5.14
N TYR A 71 -12.16 -2.28 4.57
CA TYR A 71 -11.13 -1.89 3.62
C TYR A 71 -11.74 -1.17 2.41
N ILE A 72 -12.79 -1.71 1.79
CA ILE A 72 -13.42 -1.09 0.62
C ILE A 72 -13.92 0.33 0.94
N ILE A 73 -14.60 0.50 2.08
CA ILE A 73 -15.16 1.81 2.48
C ILE A 73 -14.04 2.79 2.83
N PHE A 74 -13.09 2.40 3.69
CA PHE A 74 -12.03 3.28 4.16
C PHE A 74 -11.00 3.58 3.08
N ALA A 75 -10.66 2.63 2.22
CA ALA A 75 -9.78 2.88 1.07
C ALA A 75 -10.42 3.89 0.12
N SER A 76 -11.71 3.74 -0.18
CA SER A 76 -12.44 4.70 -1.02
C SER A 76 -12.43 6.12 -0.43
N ILE A 77 -12.74 6.25 0.87
CA ILE A 77 -12.70 7.54 1.56
C ILE A 77 -11.27 8.10 1.55
N PHE A 78 -10.27 7.28 1.85
CA PHE A 78 -8.85 7.67 1.86
C PHE A 78 -8.40 8.23 0.52
N PHE A 79 -8.68 7.54 -0.59
CA PHE A 79 -8.28 8.01 -1.92
C PHE A 79 -9.01 9.30 -2.33
N VAL A 80 -10.30 9.43 -1.99
CA VAL A 80 -11.05 10.68 -2.24
C VAL A 80 -10.48 11.83 -1.39
N SER A 81 -10.22 11.60 -0.10
CA SER A 81 -9.64 12.61 0.79
C SER A 81 -8.26 13.06 0.32
N LEU A 82 -7.39 12.15 -0.10
CA LEU A 82 -6.09 12.51 -0.67
C LEU A 82 -6.23 13.32 -1.95
N GLY A 83 -7.16 12.95 -2.83
CA GLY A 83 -7.43 13.69 -4.07
C GLY A 83 -7.90 15.12 -3.80
N ILE A 84 -8.68 15.34 -2.74
CA ILE A 84 -9.14 16.68 -2.34
C ILE A 84 -7.99 17.51 -1.73
N ILE A 85 -7.11 16.89 -0.94
CA ILE A 85 -5.96 17.57 -0.32
C ILE A 85 -4.87 17.89 -1.38
N ALA A 86 -4.80 17.10 -2.45
CA ALA A 86 -3.82 17.28 -3.52
C ALA A 86 -4.11 18.54 -4.36
N ASP A 87 -3.40 19.62 -4.08
CA ASP A 87 -3.58 20.90 -4.74
C ASP A 87 -2.78 20.99 -6.05
N LEU A 88 -3.41 20.71 -7.18
CA LEU A 88 -2.78 20.73 -8.50
C LEU A 88 -2.14 22.08 -8.90
N ARG A 89 -2.39 23.17 -8.18
CA ARG A 89 -1.77 24.48 -8.43
C ARG A 89 -0.25 24.47 -8.22
N TYR A 90 0.25 23.59 -7.35
CA TYR A 90 1.70 23.42 -7.14
C TYR A 90 2.34 22.46 -8.16
N LEU A 91 1.57 21.93 -9.11
CA LEU A 91 2.11 21.16 -10.23
C LEU A 91 2.63 22.11 -11.32
N GLN A 92 3.75 22.76 -11.05
CA GLN A 92 4.36 23.69 -11.99
C GLN A 92 5.19 22.93 -13.07
N PRO A 93 5.35 23.50 -14.29
CA PRO A 93 6.03 22.82 -15.40
C PRO A 93 7.52 22.52 -15.14
N ASP A 94 8.19 23.35 -14.34
CA ASP A 94 9.56 23.17 -13.87
C ASP A 94 9.69 21.93 -12.97
N MET A 95 8.68 21.66 -12.13
CA MET A 95 8.64 20.47 -11.28
C MET A 95 8.30 19.19 -12.06
N MET A 96 7.71 19.29 -13.26
CA MET A 96 7.38 18.13 -14.08
C MET A 96 8.61 17.30 -14.44
N LEU A 97 9.74 17.96 -14.75
CA LEU A 97 10.99 17.27 -15.02
C LEU A 97 11.48 16.50 -13.78
N PHE A 98 11.38 17.11 -12.61
CA PHE A 98 11.73 16.46 -11.34
C PHE A 98 10.86 15.24 -11.06
N ILE A 99 9.55 15.33 -11.27
CA ILE A 99 8.61 14.20 -11.10
C ILE A 99 8.94 13.06 -12.07
N VAL A 100 9.23 13.37 -13.33
CA VAL A 100 9.59 12.35 -14.33
C VAL A 100 10.88 11.65 -13.92
N VAL A 101 11.91 12.39 -13.50
CA VAL A 101 13.15 11.79 -13.00
C VAL A 101 12.88 10.93 -11.76
N LEU A 102 12.10 11.42 -10.80
CA LEU A 102 11.72 10.64 -9.61
C LEU A 102 10.99 9.36 -9.97
N CYS A 103 10.07 9.40 -10.93
CA CYS A 103 9.37 8.21 -11.45
C CYS A 103 10.35 7.21 -12.05
N VAL A 104 11.26 7.65 -12.92
CA VAL A 104 12.24 6.77 -13.57
C VAL A 104 13.17 6.14 -12.53
N VAL A 105 13.68 6.94 -11.60
CA VAL A 105 14.53 6.46 -10.50
C VAL A 105 13.75 5.49 -9.61
N ALA A 106 12.49 5.78 -9.28
CA ALA A 106 11.63 4.91 -8.50
C ALA A 106 11.44 3.53 -9.16
N LEU A 107 11.19 3.51 -10.47
CA LEU A 107 11.05 2.29 -11.25
C LEU A 107 12.38 1.52 -11.31
N ALA A 108 13.46 2.19 -11.69
CA ALA A 108 14.77 1.56 -11.84
C ALA A 108 15.28 0.98 -10.52
N THR A 109 15.17 1.73 -9.42
CA THR A 109 15.61 1.28 -8.10
C THR A 109 14.81 0.08 -7.60
N LYS A 110 13.50 0.01 -7.85
CA LYS A 110 12.69 -1.15 -7.46
C LYS A 110 12.94 -2.37 -8.33
N ILE A 111 13.02 -2.18 -9.65
CA ILE A 111 13.27 -3.28 -10.58
C ILE A 111 14.66 -3.88 -10.34
N LEU A 112 15.70 -3.04 -10.20
CA LEU A 112 17.05 -3.51 -9.92
C LEU A 112 17.18 -4.02 -8.48
N GLY A 113 16.62 -3.29 -7.50
CA GLY A 113 16.74 -3.61 -6.08
C GLY A 113 16.06 -4.91 -5.69
N CYS A 114 14.90 -5.25 -6.27
CA CYS A 114 14.23 -6.52 -6.02
C CYS A 114 14.58 -7.59 -7.07
N GLY A 115 14.90 -7.20 -8.30
CA GLY A 115 15.23 -8.11 -9.39
C GLY A 115 16.63 -8.73 -9.26
N LEU A 116 17.65 -7.95 -8.92
CA LEU A 116 19.02 -8.47 -8.79
C LEU A 116 19.14 -9.57 -7.72
N PRO A 117 18.62 -9.40 -6.49
CA PRO A 117 18.63 -10.47 -5.49
C PRO A 117 17.86 -11.71 -5.95
N ALA A 118 16.69 -11.52 -6.58
CA ALA A 118 15.92 -12.64 -7.13
C ALA A 118 16.73 -13.42 -8.17
N LYS A 119 17.54 -12.72 -8.98
CA LYS A 119 18.43 -13.37 -9.94
C LYS A 119 19.55 -14.15 -9.25
N CYS A 120 20.16 -13.58 -8.22
CA CYS A 120 21.17 -14.25 -7.39
C CYS A 120 20.63 -15.50 -6.68
N MET A 121 19.32 -15.54 -6.37
CA MET A 121 18.64 -16.70 -5.79
C MET A 121 18.28 -17.79 -6.82
N GLY A 122 18.74 -17.68 -8.07
CA GLY A 122 18.57 -18.71 -9.10
C GLY A 122 17.35 -18.55 -10.01
N MET A 123 16.60 -17.44 -9.91
CA MET A 123 15.43 -17.22 -10.75
C MET A 123 15.80 -16.87 -12.20
N THR A 124 14.91 -17.14 -13.15
CA THR A 124 15.10 -16.73 -14.54
C THR A 124 15.02 -15.21 -14.68
N TRP A 125 15.56 -14.67 -15.78
CA TRP A 125 15.50 -13.23 -16.03
C TRP A 125 14.06 -12.70 -16.09
N LYS A 126 13.12 -13.51 -16.57
CA LYS A 126 11.70 -13.13 -16.60
C LYS A 126 11.09 -13.08 -15.21
N GLU A 127 11.32 -14.09 -14.38
CA GLU A 127 10.80 -14.15 -13.01
C GLU A 127 11.36 -13.03 -12.14
N SER A 128 12.66 -12.76 -12.25
CA SER A 128 13.32 -11.65 -11.58
C SER A 128 12.71 -10.29 -12.00
N MET A 129 12.45 -10.08 -13.30
CA MET A 129 11.77 -8.87 -13.78
C MET A 129 10.32 -8.78 -13.30
N MET A 130 9.58 -9.90 -13.25
CA MET A 130 8.22 -9.92 -12.71
C MET A 130 8.17 -9.51 -11.24
N ILE A 131 9.14 -9.97 -10.43
CA ILE A 131 9.25 -9.54 -9.03
C ILE A 131 9.57 -8.05 -8.94
N GLY A 132 10.53 -7.56 -9.73
CA GLY A 132 10.89 -6.14 -9.74
C GLY A 132 9.72 -5.22 -10.09
N VAL A 133 9.00 -5.55 -11.17
CA VAL A 133 7.81 -4.80 -11.60
C VAL A 133 6.65 -4.99 -10.62
N GLY A 134 6.46 -6.18 -10.06
CA GLY A 134 5.42 -6.47 -9.06
C GLY A 134 5.58 -5.70 -7.75
N MET A 135 6.81 -5.36 -7.38
CA MET A 135 7.14 -4.61 -6.15
C MET A 135 7.19 -3.08 -6.36
N THR A 136 6.84 -2.61 -7.57
CA THR A 136 6.87 -1.21 -7.98
C THR A 136 5.65 -0.39 -7.53
N PRO A 137 4.40 -0.89 -7.53
CA PRO A 137 3.24 -0.08 -7.14
C PRO A 137 3.44 0.55 -5.76
N ARG A 138 3.43 1.88 -5.72
CA ARG A 138 3.41 2.66 -4.49
C ARG A 138 2.00 3.17 -4.32
N GLY A 139 1.24 2.49 -3.47
CA GLY A 139 -0.16 2.82 -3.22
C GLY A 139 -0.31 3.59 -1.92
N GLU A 140 -1.10 3.02 -1.04
CA GLU A 140 -1.64 3.68 0.16
C GLU A 140 -0.55 4.17 1.11
N VAL A 141 0.42 3.30 1.46
CA VAL A 141 1.44 3.63 2.47
C VAL A 141 2.31 4.84 2.07
N ALA A 142 2.69 4.93 0.80
CA ALA A 142 3.52 6.05 0.32
C ALA A 142 2.78 7.38 0.42
N MET A 143 1.49 7.39 0.05
CA MET A 143 0.66 8.59 0.13
C MET A 143 0.36 8.99 1.57
N ILE A 144 0.19 8.03 2.49
CA ILE A 144 0.03 8.37 3.90
C ILE A 144 1.30 8.99 4.49
N VAL A 145 2.47 8.43 4.18
CA VAL A 145 3.75 9.01 4.62
C VAL A 145 3.91 10.43 4.05
N GLY A 146 3.52 10.66 2.79
CA GLY A 146 3.48 11.99 2.19
C GLY A 146 2.54 12.95 2.93
N LEU A 147 1.35 12.50 3.33
CA LEU A 147 0.38 13.29 4.10
C LEU A 147 0.92 13.66 5.49
N ILE A 148 1.53 12.69 6.18
CA ILE A 148 2.19 12.91 7.48
C ILE A 148 3.32 13.93 7.33
N ALA A 149 4.11 13.83 6.27
CA ALA A 149 5.17 14.80 5.99
C ALA A 149 4.60 16.21 5.76
N LEU A 150 3.54 16.34 4.94
CA LEU A 150 2.87 17.62 4.69
C LEU A 150 2.37 18.28 5.98
N ASN A 151 1.78 17.50 6.89
CA ASN A 151 1.30 18.02 8.18
C ASN A 151 2.46 18.52 9.06
N HIS A 152 3.57 17.77 9.14
CA HIS A 152 4.75 18.24 9.85
C HIS A 152 5.35 19.51 9.22
N PHE A 153 5.36 19.64 7.89
CA PHE A 153 5.80 20.87 7.22
C PHE A 153 4.91 22.07 7.58
N LYS A 154 3.58 21.88 7.67
CA LYS A 154 2.65 22.93 8.10
C LYS A 154 2.89 23.35 9.55
N GLU A 155 3.14 22.39 10.44
CA GLU A 155 3.47 22.68 11.85
C GLU A 155 4.80 23.44 11.97
N MET A 156 5.83 23.03 11.23
CA MET A 156 7.12 23.72 11.21
C MET A 156 7.00 25.14 10.62
N ALA A 157 6.18 25.33 9.58
CA ALA A 157 5.91 26.64 9.02
C ALA A 157 5.17 27.56 10.01
N ALA A 158 4.25 27.02 10.82
CA ALA A 158 3.54 27.76 11.86
C ALA A 158 4.45 28.14 13.04
N ALA A 159 5.45 27.33 13.35
CA ALA A 159 6.45 27.62 14.38
C ALA A 159 7.52 28.62 13.93
N THR A 160 7.61 28.92 12.63
CA THR A 160 8.62 29.82 12.06
C THR A 160 8.13 31.27 12.14
N ALA A 161 8.94 32.16 12.73
CA ALA A 161 8.60 33.58 12.89
C ALA A 161 8.82 34.42 11.62
N ASP A 162 9.65 33.94 10.68
CA ASP A 162 9.94 34.61 9.40
C ASP A 162 8.87 34.25 8.34
N PRO A 163 8.04 35.21 7.91
CA PRO A 163 6.95 34.95 6.96
C PRO A 163 7.46 34.49 5.58
N ALA A 164 8.67 34.88 5.16
CA ALA A 164 9.24 34.43 3.89
C ALA A 164 9.56 32.93 3.94
N ARG A 165 10.16 32.50 5.04
CA ARG A 165 10.53 31.09 5.25
C ARG A 165 9.32 30.19 5.48
N SER A 166 8.28 30.68 6.15
CA SER A 166 7.00 29.96 6.30
C SER A 166 6.34 29.70 4.94
N ALA A 167 6.38 30.66 4.01
CA ALA A 167 5.83 30.49 2.66
C ALA A 167 6.60 29.44 1.85
N GLU A 168 7.94 29.44 1.91
CA GLU A 168 8.78 28.43 1.24
C GLU A 168 8.54 27.02 1.78
N LEU A 169 8.43 26.85 3.11
CA LEU A 169 8.14 25.54 3.71
C LEU A 169 6.78 25.00 3.27
N LEU A 170 5.76 25.87 3.22
CA LEU A 170 4.43 25.48 2.78
C LEU A 170 4.42 25.11 1.30
N ALA A 171 5.12 25.85 0.44
CA ALA A 171 5.25 25.50 -0.97
C ALA A 171 5.93 24.13 -1.13
N LEU A 172 7.08 23.93 -0.50
CA LEU A 172 7.86 22.69 -0.59
C LEU A 172 7.09 21.48 -0.04
N GLY A 173 6.35 21.63 1.05
CA GLY A 173 5.49 20.58 1.59
C GLY A 173 4.41 20.13 0.61
N ASN A 174 3.70 21.09 -0.01
CA ASN A 174 2.66 20.79 -1.00
C ASN A 174 3.24 20.17 -2.27
N GLU A 175 4.35 20.71 -2.77
CA GLU A 175 5.09 20.20 -3.93
C GLU A 175 5.49 18.73 -3.77
N LEU A 176 6.10 18.39 -2.62
CA LEU A 176 6.48 17.02 -2.30
C LEU A 176 5.28 16.09 -2.18
N PHE A 177 4.20 16.54 -1.54
CA PHE A 177 2.98 15.75 -1.40
C PHE A 177 2.39 15.40 -2.77
N ILE A 178 2.26 16.38 -3.66
CA ILE A 178 1.74 16.17 -5.03
C ILE A 178 2.69 15.29 -5.84
N ALA A 179 4.00 15.51 -5.75
CA ALA A 179 4.98 14.67 -6.42
C ALA A 179 4.83 13.20 -5.99
N ILE A 180 4.69 12.91 -4.69
CA ILE A 180 4.47 11.56 -4.17
C ILE A 180 3.16 10.97 -4.68
N VAL A 181 2.06 11.73 -4.69
CA VAL A 181 0.76 11.29 -5.19
C VAL A 181 0.85 10.96 -6.69
N VAL A 182 1.43 11.85 -7.50
CA VAL A 182 1.57 11.65 -8.95
C VAL A 182 2.45 10.43 -9.24
N VAL A 183 3.62 10.30 -8.59
CA VAL A 183 4.49 9.12 -8.73
C VAL A 183 3.75 7.84 -8.34
N SER A 184 2.99 7.87 -7.25
CA SER A 184 2.22 6.73 -6.75
C SER A 184 1.14 6.29 -7.75
N LEU A 185 0.38 7.24 -8.30
CA LEU A 185 -0.63 6.97 -9.33
C LEU A 185 0.00 6.45 -10.63
N VAL A 186 1.05 7.12 -11.12
CA VAL A 186 1.74 6.74 -12.36
C VAL A 186 2.35 5.34 -12.23
N THR A 187 3.07 5.04 -11.15
CA THR A 187 3.66 3.71 -10.93
C THR A 187 2.58 2.62 -10.80
N THR A 188 1.44 2.92 -10.16
CA THR A 188 0.32 1.98 -10.02
C THR A 188 -0.39 1.71 -11.34
N ILE A 189 -0.45 2.67 -12.26
CA ILE A 189 -1.02 2.49 -13.61
C ILE A 189 -0.05 1.77 -14.55
N ILE A 190 1.25 2.09 -14.49
CA ILE A 190 2.27 1.49 -15.36
C ILE A 190 2.40 -0.02 -15.13
N VAL A 191 2.30 -0.48 -13.89
CA VAL A 191 2.51 -1.90 -13.54
C VAL A 191 1.52 -2.86 -14.21
N PRO A 192 0.19 -2.69 -14.11
CA PRO A 192 -0.76 -3.56 -14.81
C PRO A 192 -0.63 -3.45 -16.34
N LEU A 193 -0.23 -2.30 -16.88
CA LEU A 193 0.07 -2.15 -18.32
C LEU A 193 1.27 -3.01 -18.74
N ILE A 194 2.36 -3.00 -17.96
CA ILE A 194 3.54 -3.85 -18.21
C ILE A 194 3.17 -5.33 -18.10
N PHE A 195 2.43 -5.73 -17.05
CA PHE A 195 2.01 -7.11 -16.86
C PHE A 195 1.11 -7.61 -17.98
N ASN A 196 0.09 -6.84 -18.36
CA ASN A 196 -0.84 -7.22 -19.44
C ASN A 196 -0.17 -7.19 -20.82
N GLY A 197 0.77 -6.29 -21.07
CA GLY A 197 1.47 -6.16 -22.34
C GLY A 197 2.54 -7.24 -22.59
N ILE A 198 3.39 -7.51 -21.60
CA ILE A 198 4.62 -8.31 -21.79
C ILE A 198 4.49 -9.74 -21.24
N PHE A 199 3.84 -9.93 -20.07
CA PHE A 199 3.90 -11.20 -19.35
C PHE A 199 2.65 -12.08 -19.55
N PHE A 200 1.45 -11.55 -19.32
CA PHE A 200 0.20 -12.32 -19.49
C PHE A 200 -0.10 -12.72 -20.95
N ARG A 201 0.56 -12.10 -21.93
CA ARG A 201 0.47 -12.49 -23.33
C ARG A 201 1.26 -13.76 -23.64
N LYS A 202 2.30 -14.05 -22.86
CA LYS A 202 3.17 -15.22 -23.06
C LYS A 202 2.59 -16.46 -22.39
N GLU A 203 2.14 -16.36 -21.13
CA GLU A 203 1.50 -17.48 -20.45
C GLU A 203 0.16 -17.88 -21.10
N ARG A 204 -0.65 -16.93 -21.58
CA ARG A 204 -1.85 -17.28 -22.37
C ARG A 204 -1.51 -18.07 -23.63
N LYS A 205 -0.42 -17.73 -24.31
CA LYS A 205 0.01 -18.43 -25.53
C LYS A 205 0.54 -19.83 -25.22
N GLU A 206 1.30 -20.00 -24.13
CA GLU A 206 1.83 -21.30 -23.71
C GLU A 206 0.72 -22.22 -23.17
N ALA A 207 -0.23 -21.68 -22.39
CA ALA A 207 -1.41 -22.41 -21.93
C ALA A 207 -2.36 -22.79 -23.08
N GLN A 208 -2.55 -21.91 -24.07
CA GLN A 208 -3.34 -22.21 -25.27
C GLN A 208 -2.65 -23.22 -26.19
N ALA A 209 -1.33 -23.19 -26.30
CA ALA A 209 -0.56 -24.17 -27.06
C ALA A 209 -0.63 -25.57 -26.42
N CYS A 210 -0.45 -25.66 -25.09
CA CYS A 210 -0.61 -26.90 -24.34
C CYS A 210 -2.05 -27.45 -24.44
N ALA A 211 -3.07 -26.58 -24.32
CA ALA A 211 -4.46 -26.99 -24.50
C ALA A 211 -4.79 -27.43 -25.93
N ALA A 212 -4.11 -26.89 -26.95
CA ALA A 212 -4.25 -27.32 -28.34
C ALA A 212 -3.59 -28.68 -28.59
N GLU A 213 -2.42 -28.93 -28.01
CA GLU A 213 -1.68 -30.21 -28.11
C GLU A 213 -2.46 -31.38 -27.46
N ILE A 214 -3.07 -31.14 -26.29
CA ILE A 214 -3.91 -32.14 -25.62
C ILE A 214 -5.14 -32.49 -26.48
N ARG A 215 -5.71 -31.51 -27.19
CA ARG A 215 -6.87 -31.72 -28.08
C ARG A 215 -6.56 -32.50 -29.35
N THR A 216 -5.30 -32.54 -29.80
CA THR A 216 -4.88 -33.29 -30.99
C THR A 216 -4.50 -34.74 -30.69
N HIS A 217 -4.36 -35.11 -29.42
CA HIS A 217 -3.97 -36.46 -28.97
C HIS A 217 -5.11 -37.27 -28.32
N THR A 218 -6.34 -36.75 -28.34
CA THR A 218 -7.61 -37.45 -28.05
C THR A 218 -8.45 -37.56 -29.31
#